data_AF-M1EN03-F1
#
_entry.id   AF-M1EN03-F1
#
_cell.length_a   1.000
_cell.length_b   1.000
_cell.length_c   1.000
_cell.angle_alpha   90.00
_cell.angle_beta   90.00
_cell.angle_gamma   90.00
#
_symmetry.space_group_name_H-M   'P 1'
#
loop_
_entity.id
_entity.type
_entity.pdbx_description
1 polymer ?
#
loop_
_entity_poly.entity_id
_entity_poly.type
_entity_poly.pdbx_seq_one_letter_code
_entity_poly.pdbx_strand_id
1 'polypeptide(L)'
;MQEDGRTLPDGTHELIVHKCEENTNLQDTTRYLKLPFSKGILLGNNHQAIKATKESFWITSFLCSTKLTQNGDMLDLLKWRTHPDKITGCLSKIKEIDGSEIV
;
A
#
# COMPACT_ATOMS: atom_id res chain seq x y z
N MET A 1 3.50 -1.85 1.92
CA MET A 1 2.27 -2.65 1.69
C MET A 1 1.10 -1.72 1.88
N GLN A 2 0.05 -1.85 1.10
CA GLN A 2 -1.19 -1.09 1.25
C GLN A 2 -1.90 -1.50 2.56
N GLU A 3 -2.83 -0.66 3.04
CA GLU A 3 -3.52 -0.89 4.32
C GLU A 3 -4.39 -2.16 4.31
N ASP A 4 -4.91 -2.53 3.15
CA ASP A 4 -5.65 -3.80 2.92
C ASP A 4 -4.73 -5.03 2.80
N GLY A 5 -3.42 -4.83 2.92
CA GLY A 5 -2.40 -5.87 2.83
C GLY A 5 -1.98 -6.22 1.41
N ARG A 6 -2.44 -5.50 0.37
CA ARG A 6 -1.91 -5.66 -0.98
C ARG A 6 -0.49 -5.13 -1.08
N THR A 7 0.32 -5.73 -1.94
CA THR A 7 1.67 -5.22 -2.21
C THR A 7 1.61 -3.84 -2.88
N LEU A 8 2.74 -3.12 -2.86
CA LEU A 8 2.86 -1.85 -3.57
C LEU A 8 2.69 -2.12 -5.09
N PRO A 9 1.90 -1.32 -5.82
CA PRO A 9 1.76 -1.50 -7.27
C PRO A 9 3.05 -1.12 -7.98
N ASP A 10 3.27 -1.73 -9.15
CA ASP A 10 4.40 -1.39 -10.01
C ASP A 10 4.24 0.01 -10.57
N GLY A 11 5.37 0.68 -10.81
CA GLY A 11 5.41 2.00 -11.41
C GLY A 11 6.16 3.02 -10.56
N THR A 12 5.94 4.29 -10.90
CA THR A 12 6.63 5.42 -10.28
C THR A 12 5.78 6.03 -9.17
N HIS A 13 6.37 6.21 -8.00
CA HIS A 13 5.72 6.75 -6.81
C HIS A 13 6.39 8.05 -6.39
N GLU A 14 5.61 9.12 -6.24
CA GLU A 14 6.08 10.37 -5.64
C GLU A 14 5.97 10.27 -4.12
N LEU A 15 7.09 10.49 -3.43
CA LEU A 15 7.17 10.40 -1.98
C LEU A 15 7.34 11.78 -1.34
N ILE A 16 6.84 11.92 -0.11
CA ILE A 16 7.06 13.09 0.72
C ILE A 16 8.44 12.99 1.40
N VAL A 17 9.24 14.03 1.29
CA VAL A 17 10.53 14.14 1.98
C VAL A 17 10.31 14.76 3.36
N HIS A 18 10.49 13.95 4.41
CA HIS A 18 10.38 14.41 5.79
C HIS A 18 11.74 14.83 6.34
N LYS A 19 11.90 16.11 6.67
CA LYS A 19 13.11 16.61 7.34
C LYS A 19 13.02 16.34 8.84
N CYS A 20 13.91 15.50 9.36
CA CYS A 20 14.03 15.25 10.80
C CYS A 20 15.12 16.15 11.40
N GLU A 21 14.82 16.89 12.46
CA GLU A 21 15.80 17.74 13.15
C GLU A 21 16.74 16.95 14.07
N GLU A 22 16.29 15.79 14.59
CA GLU A 22 17.05 14.96 15.52
C GLU A 22 16.99 13.48 15.12
N ASN A 23 18.14 12.81 15.03
CA ASN A 23 18.25 11.42 14.54
C ASN A 23 17.50 10.39 15.40
N THR A 24 17.23 10.70 16.67
CA THR A 24 16.42 9.86 17.58
C THR A 24 15.01 9.61 17.04
N ASN A 25 14.47 10.53 16.22
CA ASN A 25 13.17 10.39 15.56
C ASN A 25 13.09 9.22 14.58
N LEU A 26 14.24 8.78 14.03
CA LEU A 26 14.31 7.68 13.07
C LEU A 26 14.46 6.31 13.74
N GLN A 27 14.85 6.27 15.02
CA GLN A 27 15.00 5.03 15.79
C GLN A 27 13.64 4.44 16.20
N ASP A 28 12.63 5.29 16.38
CA ASP A 28 11.26 4.87 16.67
C ASP A 28 10.46 4.68 15.38
N THR A 29 10.31 3.42 14.97
CA THR A 29 9.55 3.03 13.77
C THR A 29 8.09 3.45 13.83
N THR A 30 7.50 3.51 15.03
CA THR A 30 6.09 3.86 15.20
C THR A 30 5.82 5.33 14.92
N ARG A 31 6.87 6.18 14.96
CA ARG A 31 6.75 7.62 14.72
C ARG A 31 6.76 7.94 13.24
N TYR A 32 7.74 7.43 12.47
CA TYR A 32 7.82 7.74 11.04
C TYR A 32 6.82 6.94 10.20
N LEU A 33 6.43 5.71 10.60
CA LEU A 33 5.45 4.91 9.85
C LEU A 33 4.02 5.49 9.91
N LYS A 34 3.73 6.39 10.86
CA LYS A 34 2.44 7.10 10.96
C LYS A 34 2.40 8.39 10.11
N LEU A 35 3.53 8.79 9.52
CA LEU A 35 3.59 9.96 8.65
C LEU A 35 3.08 9.59 7.25
N PRO A 36 2.43 10.51 6.53
CA PRO A 36 2.01 10.26 5.17
C PRO A 36 3.23 10.12 4.27
N PHE A 37 3.15 9.17 3.35
CA PHE A 37 4.25 8.83 2.44
C PHE A 37 4.09 9.42 1.04
N SER A 38 2.86 9.76 0.59
CA SER A 38 2.59 10.33 -0.73
C SER A 38 1.64 11.53 -0.65
N LYS A 39 1.77 12.45 -1.61
CA LYS A 39 0.93 13.66 -1.66
C LYS A 39 -0.56 13.35 -1.89
N GLY A 40 -0.88 12.23 -2.55
CA GLY A 40 -2.26 11.80 -2.81
C GLY A 40 -3.05 11.45 -1.54
N ILE A 41 -2.38 11.02 -0.47
CA ILE A 41 -3.02 10.61 0.80
C ILE A 41 -3.33 11.82 1.71
N LEU A 42 -2.72 12.97 1.47
CA LEU A 42 -2.93 14.19 2.27
C LEU A 42 -4.35 14.75 2.18
N LEU A 43 -5.12 14.37 1.15
CA LEU A 43 -6.48 14.88 0.95
C LEU A 43 -7.52 14.25 1.91
N GLY A 44 -7.21 13.13 2.58
CA GLY A 44 -8.15 12.40 3.42
C GLY A 44 -8.05 12.67 4.94
N ASN A 45 -6.87 13.04 5.44
CA ASN A 45 -6.64 13.21 6.88
C ASN A 45 -6.36 14.67 7.23
N ASN A 46 -7.24 15.28 8.04
CA ASN A 46 -7.09 16.60 8.68
C ASN A 46 -5.92 16.69 9.69
N HIS A 47 -4.97 15.76 9.64
CA HIS A 47 -3.84 15.72 10.54
C HIS A 47 -2.73 16.59 9.99
N GLN A 48 -2.72 17.84 10.47
CA GLN A 48 -1.65 18.82 10.39
C GLN A 48 -1.09 19.00 8.98
N ALA A 49 -1.31 20.17 8.40
CA ALA A 49 -0.60 20.62 7.22
C ALA A 49 0.92 20.43 7.43
N ILE A 50 1.43 19.27 6.99
CA ILE A 50 2.85 19.00 6.93
C ILE A 50 3.36 20.09 6.02
N LYS A 51 4.29 20.90 6.53
CA LYS A 51 5.01 21.88 5.73
C LYS A 51 5.70 21.08 4.63
N ALA A 52 5.02 20.90 3.51
CA ALA A 52 5.52 20.16 2.38
C ALA A 52 6.82 20.87 1.98
N THR A 53 7.94 20.16 2.12
CA THR A 53 9.19 20.64 1.56
C THR A 53 8.95 20.84 0.06
N LYS A 54 9.54 21.87 -0.54
CA LYS A 54 9.47 22.09 -2.00
C LYS A 54 10.27 21.04 -2.78
N GLU A 55 10.66 19.96 -2.11
CA GLU A 55 11.44 18.87 -2.64
C GLU A 55 10.50 17.85 -3.27
N SER A 56 10.99 17.23 -4.34
CA SER A 56 10.29 16.14 -5.00
C SER A 56 11.22 14.95 -5.09
N PHE A 57 10.71 13.79 -4.72
CA PHE A 57 11.45 12.54 -4.71
C PHE A 57 10.58 11.45 -5.31
N TRP A 58 11.13 10.70 -6.27
CA TRP A 58 10.43 9.62 -6.93
C TRP A 58 11.22 8.33 -6.83
N ILE A 59 10.50 7.24 -6.64
CA ILE A 59 11.04 5.88 -6.78
C ILE A 59 10.26 5.14 -7.86
N THR A 60 10.91 4.20 -8.53
CA THR A 60 10.22 3.24 -9.41
C THR A 60 10.34 1.86 -8.79
N SER A 61 9.21 1.19 -8.60
CA SER A 61 9.16 -0.18 -8.09
C SER A 61 8.67 -1.14 -9.17
N PHE A 62 9.25 -2.33 -9.20
CA PHE A 62 8.77 -3.47 -9.97
C PHE A 62 8.78 -4.70 -9.07
N LEU A 63 7.61 -5.30 -8.87
CA LEU A 63 7.42 -6.44 -7.99
C LEU A 63 7.74 -7.74 -8.74
N CYS A 64 8.74 -8.47 -8.26
CA CYS A 64 9.15 -9.74 -8.87
C CYS A 64 8.40 -10.97 -8.34
N SER A 65 7.48 -10.82 -7.38
CA SER A 65 6.64 -11.93 -6.90
C SER A 65 5.48 -12.20 -7.86
N THR A 66 4.58 -13.12 -7.50
CA THR A 66 3.36 -13.33 -8.29
C THR A 66 2.47 -12.09 -8.22
N LYS A 67 1.88 -11.71 -9.36
CA LYS A 67 0.95 -10.58 -9.51
C LYS A 67 -0.30 -10.69 -8.62
N LEU A 68 -0.54 -11.91 -8.12
CA LEU A 68 -1.65 -12.31 -7.24
C LEU A 68 -1.77 -11.46 -5.96
N THR A 69 -0.68 -10.91 -5.45
CA THR A 69 -0.70 -10.12 -4.20
C THR A 69 -1.09 -8.66 -4.41
N GLN A 70 -1.26 -8.23 -5.66
CA GLN A 70 -1.77 -6.90 -6.02
C GLN A 70 -3.28 -6.91 -6.32
N ASN A 71 -3.87 -8.06 -6.65
CA ASN A 71 -5.33 -8.19 -6.78
C ASN A 71 -5.97 -8.45 -5.40
N GLY A 72 -6.93 -7.61 -5.01
CA GLY A 72 -7.57 -7.69 -3.69
C GLY A 72 -8.42 -8.95 -3.51
N ASP A 73 -9.20 -9.32 -4.53
CA ASP A 73 -10.07 -10.50 -4.47
C ASP A 73 -9.27 -11.81 -4.42
N MET A 74 -8.14 -11.86 -5.13
CA MET A 74 -7.21 -12.99 -5.07
C MET A 74 -6.55 -13.08 -3.70
N LEU A 75 -6.13 -11.95 -3.14
CA LEU A 75 -5.53 -11.90 -1.81
C LEU A 75 -6.54 -12.31 -0.71
N ASP A 76 -7.80 -11.90 -0.83
CA ASP A 76 -8.89 -12.31 0.06
C ASP A 76 -9.12 -13.82 -0.02
N LEU A 77 -9.11 -14.42 -1.22
CA LEU A 77 -9.16 -15.87 -1.36
C LEU A 77 -7.95 -16.51 -0.68
N LEU A 78 -6.72 -16.03 -0.90
CA LEU A 78 -5.52 -16.61 -0.25
C LEU A 78 -5.61 -16.56 1.28
N LYS A 79 -6.32 -15.56 1.82
CA LYS A 79 -6.59 -15.39 3.24
C LYS A 79 -7.84 -16.13 3.74
N TRP A 80 -8.49 -16.99 2.94
CA TRP A 80 -9.80 -17.59 3.26
C TRP A 80 -9.86 -18.26 4.64
N ARG A 81 -8.78 -18.88 5.12
CA ARG A 81 -8.74 -19.52 6.44
C ARG A 81 -8.95 -18.54 7.60
N THR A 82 -8.64 -17.25 7.40
CA THR A 82 -8.86 -16.21 8.41
C THR A 82 -10.33 -15.76 8.47
N HIS A 83 -11.08 -15.95 7.38
CA HIS A 83 -12.49 -15.55 7.25
C HIS A 83 -13.26 -16.59 6.42
N PRO A 84 -13.46 -17.81 6.96
CA PRO A 84 -14.05 -18.92 6.20
C PRO A 84 -15.50 -18.65 5.79
N ASP A 85 -16.20 -17.77 6.51
CA ASP A 85 -17.55 -17.29 6.21
C ASP A 85 -17.63 -16.52 4.88
N LYS A 86 -16.53 -15.91 4.43
CA LYS A 86 -16.48 -15.10 3.20
C LYS A 86 -16.15 -15.90 1.95
N ILE A 87 -15.81 -17.19 2.08
CA ILE A 87 -15.27 -17.99 0.98
C ILE A 87 -16.19 -18.06 -0.24
N THR A 88 -17.51 -18.17 -0.03
CA THR A 88 -18.48 -18.20 -1.12
C THR A 88 -18.45 -16.91 -1.93
N GLY A 89 -18.36 -15.76 -1.26
CA GLY A 89 -18.24 -14.46 -1.93
C GLY A 89 -16.91 -14.31 -2.67
N CYS A 90 -15.80 -14.71 -2.06
CA CYS A 90 -14.48 -14.69 -2.72
C CYS A 90 -14.46 -15.56 -3.99
N LEU A 91 -15.05 -16.75 -3.94
CA LEU A 91 -15.13 -17.66 -5.10
C LEU A 91 -15.99 -17.08 -6.23
N SER A 92 -17.10 -16.41 -5.91
CA SER A 92 -17.92 -15.73 -6.92
C SER A 92 -17.14 -14.65 -7.66
N LYS A 93 -16.40 -13.81 -6.93
CA LYS A 93 -15.60 -12.74 -7.52
C LYS A 93 -14.44 -13.26 -8.38
N ILE A 94 -13.77 -14.33 -7.95
CA ILE A 94 -12.67 -14.93 -8.72
C ILE A 94 -13.09 -15.42 -10.09
N LYS A 95 -14.35 -15.86 -10.23
CA LYS A 95 -14.89 -16.26 -11.54
C LYS A 95 -14.91 -15.10 -12.55
N GLU A 96 -14.93 -13.86 -12.07
CA GLU A 96 -14.98 -12.65 -12.89
C GLU A 96 -13.60 -12.06 -13.19
N ILE A 97 -12.54 -12.58 -12.55
CA ILE A 97 -11.16 -12.13 -12.77
C ILE A 97 -10.69 -12.61 -14.15
N ASP A 98 -10.07 -11.71 -14.91
CA ASP A 98 -9.44 -12.04 -16.18
C ASP A 98 -8.28 -13.02 -15.94
N GLY A 99 -8.19 -14.06 -16.77
CA GLY A 99 -7.13 -15.05 -16.71
C GLY A 99 -5.72 -14.44 -16.82
N SER A 100 -5.59 -13.26 -17.44
CA SER A 100 -4.34 -12.51 -17.50
C SER A 100 -3.83 -12.02 -16.14
N GLU A 101 -4.68 -11.96 -15.11
CA GLU A 101 -4.28 -11.62 -13.74
C GLU A 101 -3.90 -12.85 -12.90
N ILE A 102 -4.23 -14.06 -13.38
CA ILE A 102 -3.99 -15.33 -12.69
C ILE A 102 -2.64 -15.95 -13.11
N VAL A 103 -2.14 -15.59 -14.30
CA VAL A 103 -0.91 -16.12 -14.94
C VAL A 103 0.32 -15.28 -14.63
#